data_AF-A0A318EGP8-F1
#
_entry.id   AF-A0A318EGP8-F1
#
_cell.length_a   1.000
_cell.length_b   1.000
_cell.length_c   1.000
_cell.angle_alpha   90.00
_cell.angle_beta   90.00
_cell.angle_gamma   90.00
#
_symmetry.space_group_name_H-M   'P 1'
#
loop_
_entity.id
_entity.type
_entity.pdbx_description
1 polymer ?
#
loop_
_entity_poly.entity_id
_entity_poly.type
_entity_poly.pdbx_seq_one_letter_code
_entity_poly.pdbx_strand_id
1 'polypeptide(L)'
;MKKYEFTGETKTNIFGKTLRRIKASISFGIVEVGKLGGWIEKEENLSDENDAWVSGNAEVYGNAWVSGNARVSGNARVYGDAEVYGNAWVSGNAWVSGNARVSGNARVSGDAWVSGDARVYGDAEVYGNAEVYGNAWVSGNARVSGNARVSEITHLVVIGPIGSRNDFTTFYRDKDKEISVSCGCFLGKIDKFIQKVSKTRGLANGETKHAIVYKLAAELAKTQIDLSTESED
;
A
#
# COMPACT_ATOMS: atom_id res chain seq x y z
N MET A 1 -6.07 26.09 18.44
CA MET A 1 -4.67 25.90 18.87
C MET A 1 -4.02 25.02 17.82
N LYS A 2 -2.81 25.35 17.33
CA LYS A 2 -2.14 24.49 16.34
C LYS A 2 -1.82 23.12 16.95
N LYS A 3 -1.89 22.06 16.15
CA LYS A 3 -1.68 20.67 16.60
C LYS A 3 -0.21 20.39 16.87
N TYR A 4 0.68 21.03 16.11
CA TYR A 4 2.12 20.88 16.22
C TYR A 4 2.86 22.19 15.95
N GLU A 5 4.15 22.20 16.26
CA GLU A 5 5.08 23.28 15.98
C GLU A 5 6.38 22.73 15.37
N PHE A 6 7.15 23.58 14.68
CA PHE A 6 8.50 23.25 14.26
C PHE A 6 9.47 23.38 15.45
N THR A 7 10.39 22.43 15.62
CA THR A 7 11.38 22.47 16.72
C THR A 7 12.53 23.46 16.45
N GLY A 8 12.68 23.92 15.21
CA GLY A 8 13.84 24.65 14.73
C GLY A 8 14.95 23.75 14.15
N GLU A 9 14.89 22.43 14.40
CA GLU A 9 15.79 21.48 13.73
C GLU A 9 15.45 21.36 12.25
N THR A 10 16.49 21.39 11.42
CA THR A 10 16.36 21.23 9.98
C THR A 10 17.32 20.17 9.45
N LYS A 11 16.96 19.59 8.31
CA LYS A 11 17.86 18.73 7.52
C LYS A 11 17.58 18.93 6.04
N THR A 12 18.57 18.66 5.20
CA THR A 12 18.39 18.61 3.75
C THR A 12 18.29 17.15 3.33
N ASN A 13 17.21 16.78 2.64
CA ASN A 13 17.08 15.42 2.10
C ASN A 13 17.92 15.24 0.81
N ILE A 14 17.94 14.01 0.29
CA ILE A 14 18.71 13.65 -0.92
C ILE A 14 18.26 14.42 -2.19
N PHE A 15 17.10 15.06 -2.15
CA PHE A 15 16.54 15.87 -3.25
C PHE A 15 16.73 17.37 -3.04
N GLY A 16 17.55 17.78 -2.06
CA GLY A 16 17.83 19.19 -1.78
C GLY A 16 16.70 19.92 -1.04
N LYS A 17 15.66 19.22 -0.56
CA LYS A 17 14.57 19.83 0.20
C LYS A 17 14.95 20.05 1.64
N THR A 18 14.73 21.26 2.13
CA THR A 18 14.87 21.57 3.55
C THR A 18 13.64 21.07 4.29
N LEU A 19 13.83 20.11 5.18
CA LEU A 19 12.78 19.56 6.03
C LEU A 19 12.97 20.05 7.46
N ARG A 20 11.86 20.21 8.17
CA ARG A 20 11.80 20.74 9.52
C ARG A 20 11.17 19.70 10.44
N ARG A 21 11.79 19.48 11.60
CA ARG A 21 11.26 18.54 12.58
C ARG A 21 10.02 19.13 13.24
N ILE A 22 8.98 18.32 13.41
CA ILE A 22 7.77 18.72 14.12
C ILE A 22 7.73 18.17 15.55
N LYS A 23 7.02 18.87 16.43
CA LYS A 23 6.70 18.44 17.80
C LYS A 23 5.22 18.71 18.08
N ALA A 24 4.54 17.77 18.72
CA ALA A 24 3.15 17.94 19.11
C ALA A 24 3.01 19.08 20.15
N SER A 25 2.08 20.00 19.91
CA SER A 25 1.79 21.13 20.80
C SER A 25 0.62 20.84 21.74
N ILE A 26 -0.19 19.84 21.40
CA ILE A 26 -1.29 19.30 22.21
C ILE A 26 -1.32 17.77 22.06
N SER A 27 -2.06 17.08 22.93
CA SER A 27 -2.35 15.67 22.76
C SER A 27 -3.54 15.45 21.82
N PHE A 28 -3.48 14.45 20.94
CA PHE A 28 -4.53 14.08 19.97
C PHE A 28 -4.34 12.63 19.52
N GLY A 29 -5.42 11.89 19.30
CA GLY A 29 -5.37 10.46 18.99
C GLY A 29 -4.46 9.68 19.95
N ILE A 30 -3.35 9.16 19.42
CA ILE A 30 -2.32 8.43 20.19
C ILE A 30 -1.06 9.26 20.47
N VAL A 31 -1.05 10.54 20.10
CA VAL A 31 0.11 11.44 20.20
C VAL A 31 -0.04 12.29 21.45
N GLU A 32 0.96 12.25 22.32
CA GLU A 32 1.03 13.07 23.52
C GLU A 32 1.70 14.42 23.23
N VAL A 33 1.28 15.46 23.96
CA VAL A 33 1.92 16.78 23.93
C VAL A 33 3.44 16.67 24.16
N GLY A 34 4.21 17.42 23.39
CA GLY A 34 5.68 17.40 23.45
C GLY A 34 6.33 16.27 22.67
N LYS A 35 5.57 15.29 22.14
CA LYS A 35 6.13 14.20 21.35
C LYS A 35 6.77 14.72 20.06
N LEU A 36 8.04 14.35 19.82
CA LEU A 36 8.70 14.58 18.55
C LEU A 36 8.06 13.74 17.44
N GLY A 37 7.67 14.40 16.34
CA GLY A 37 7.16 13.78 15.13
C GLY A 37 8.28 13.49 14.12
N GLY A 38 7.97 13.46 12.83
CA GLY A 38 8.92 13.31 11.74
C GLY A 38 9.29 14.67 11.13
N TRP A 39 9.53 14.68 9.82
CA TRP A 39 10.06 15.83 9.10
C TRP A 39 9.09 16.25 7.99
N ILE A 40 8.75 17.54 7.93
CA ILE A 40 7.94 18.10 6.84
C ILE A 40 8.61 19.34 6.22
N GLU A 41 8.39 19.61 4.93
CA GLU A 41 8.96 20.80 4.26
C GLU A 41 8.25 22.09 4.70
N LYS A 42 6.92 22.06 4.74
CA LYS A 42 6.05 23.20 5.05
C LYS A 42 4.79 22.74 5.80
N GLU A 43 4.09 23.68 6.46
CA GLU A 43 2.91 23.36 7.30
C GLU A 43 1.79 22.70 6.50
N GLU A 44 1.66 23.05 5.22
CA GLU A 44 0.65 22.47 4.32
C GLU A 44 0.83 20.98 4.09
N ASN A 45 2.01 20.41 4.40
CA ASN A 45 2.25 18.98 4.23
C ASN A 45 1.52 18.11 5.26
N LEU A 46 1.13 18.67 6.41
CA LEU A 46 0.45 17.94 7.47
C LEU A 46 -0.72 18.76 8.01
N SER A 47 -1.93 18.24 7.81
CA SER A 47 -3.16 18.87 8.31
C SER A 47 -3.11 19.06 9.82
N ASP A 48 -3.52 20.25 10.26
CA ASP A 48 -3.74 20.59 11.68
C ASP A 48 -5.05 20.00 12.23
N GLU A 49 -5.89 19.42 11.37
CA GLU A 49 -7.16 18.77 11.76
C GLU A 49 -6.97 17.27 12.02
N ASN A 50 -7.89 16.70 12.82
CA ASN A 50 -7.94 15.27 13.15
C ASN A 50 -6.59 14.71 13.65
N ASP A 51 -6.40 13.39 13.56
CA ASP A 51 -5.27 12.68 14.18
C ASP A 51 -4.09 12.42 13.24
N ALA A 52 -4.05 13.06 12.06
CA ALA A 52 -2.96 12.89 11.10
C ALA A 52 -1.60 13.18 11.74
N TRP A 53 -0.63 12.29 11.54
CA TRP A 53 0.69 12.42 12.16
C TRP A 53 1.84 11.84 11.34
N VAL A 54 2.94 12.58 11.30
CA VAL A 54 4.22 12.14 10.75
C VAL A 54 5.16 11.88 11.93
N SER A 55 5.81 10.71 11.96
CA SER A 55 6.63 10.25 13.11
C SER A 55 7.92 9.56 12.67
N GLY A 56 8.87 9.42 13.61
CA GLY A 56 10.16 8.77 13.34
C GLY A 56 11.04 9.60 12.41
N ASN A 57 11.58 8.96 11.38
CA ASN A 57 12.40 9.61 10.34
C ASN A 57 11.59 9.91 9.07
N ALA A 58 10.27 9.71 9.09
CA ALA A 58 9.42 9.92 7.94
C ALA A 58 9.52 11.36 7.42
N GLU A 59 9.42 11.49 6.10
CA GLU A 59 9.58 12.75 5.38
C GLU A 59 8.34 13.01 4.53
N VAL A 60 7.74 14.19 4.67
CA VAL A 60 6.65 14.67 3.81
C VAL A 60 7.03 16.00 3.19
N TYR A 61 7.08 16.09 1.87
CA TYR A 61 7.60 17.27 1.18
C TYR A 61 7.01 17.47 -0.22
N GLY A 62 7.34 18.58 -0.87
CA GLY A 62 6.67 19.00 -2.09
C GLY A 62 5.25 19.49 -1.80
N ASN A 63 4.30 19.10 -2.63
CA ASN A 63 2.87 19.37 -2.44
C ASN A 63 2.14 18.22 -1.75
N ALA A 64 2.86 17.19 -1.31
CA ALA A 64 2.26 16.05 -0.63
C ALA A 64 1.52 16.48 0.62
N TRP A 65 0.40 15.82 0.89
CA TRP A 65 -0.51 16.19 1.96
C TRP A 65 -0.93 14.97 2.78
N VAL A 66 -0.78 15.08 4.10
CA VAL A 66 -1.22 14.06 5.06
C VAL A 66 -2.36 14.62 5.91
N SER A 67 -3.50 13.94 5.92
CA SER A 67 -4.72 14.43 6.59
C SER A 67 -5.62 13.31 7.15
N GLY A 68 -6.76 13.68 7.74
CA GLY A 68 -7.62 12.73 8.46
C GLY A 68 -6.93 12.13 9.67
N ASN A 69 -6.94 10.80 9.80
CA ASN A 69 -6.25 10.04 10.84
C ASN A 69 -5.01 9.31 10.28
N ALA A 70 -4.49 9.75 9.14
CA ALA A 70 -3.41 9.06 8.45
C ALA A 70 -2.11 9.10 9.24
N ARG A 71 -1.31 8.04 9.14
CA ARG A 71 -0.02 7.93 9.82
C ARG A 71 1.09 7.73 8.80
N VAL A 72 2.16 8.50 8.94
CA VAL A 72 3.41 8.29 8.21
C VAL A 72 4.53 8.08 9.23
N SER A 73 5.28 6.99 9.10
CA SER A 73 6.22 6.54 10.14
C SER A 73 7.42 5.78 9.58
N GLY A 74 8.40 5.46 10.42
CA GLY A 74 9.63 4.78 9.99
C GLY A 74 10.53 5.73 9.20
N ASN A 75 11.03 5.28 8.05
CA ASN A 75 11.78 6.07 7.07
C ASN A 75 10.94 6.33 5.81
N ALA A 76 9.61 6.26 5.90
CA ALA A 76 8.72 6.45 4.77
C ALA A 76 8.85 7.87 4.18
N ARG A 77 8.65 7.98 2.87
CA ARG A 77 8.70 9.25 2.14
C ARG A 77 7.39 9.46 1.38
N VAL A 78 6.75 10.61 1.59
CA VAL A 78 5.56 11.03 0.86
C VAL A 78 5.86 12.36 0.18
N TYR A 79 5.82 12.40 -1.15
CA TYR A 79 6.23 13.60 -1.90
C TYR A 79 5.54 13.77 -3.25
N GLY A 80 5.88 14.82 -4.00
CA GLY A 80 5.15 15.18 -5.23
C GLY A 80 3.82 15.83 -4.87
N ASP A 81 2.73 15.40 -5.50
CA ASP A 81 1.35 15.80 -5.22
C ASP A 81 0.58 14.68 -4.50
N ALA A 82 1.30 13.77 -3.82
CA ALA A 82 0.73 12.58 -3.21
C ALA A 82 -0.17 12.92 -2.01
N GLU A 83 -1.29 12.22 -1.89
CA GLU A 83 -2.26 12.41 -0.81
C GLU A 83 -2.34 11.15 0.06
N VAL A 84 -2.19 11.30 1.38
CA VAL A 84 -2.38 10.21 2.35
C VAL A 84 -3.42 10.66 3.38
N TYR A 85 -4.59 10.03 3.36
CA TYR A 85 -5.73 10.49 4.18
C TYR A 85 -6.60 9.34 4.69
N GLY A 86 -7.67 9.65 5.43
CA GLY A 86 -8.48 8.63 6.11
C GLY A 86 -7.71 8.00 7.28
N ASN A 87 -7.76 6.69 7.45
CA ASN A 87 -6.97 5.93 8.43
C ASN A 87 -5.74 5.26 7.80
N ALA A 88 -5.28 5.77 6.64
CA ALA A 88 -4.18 5.16 5.90
C ALA A 88 -2.88 5.16 6.73
N TRP A 89 -2.05 4.13 6.52
CA TRP A 89 -0.76 4.02 7.21
C TRP A 89 0.37 3.73 6.22
N VAL A 90 1.30 4.68 6.12
CA VAL A 90 2.56 4.53 5.39
C VAL A 90 3.71 4.35 6.38
N SER A 91 4.49 3.28 6.23
CA SER A 91 5.54 2.91 7.19
C SER A 91 6.73 2.19 6.56
N GLY A 92 7.72 1.81 7.36
CA GLY A 92 8.94 1.17 6.85
C GLY A 92 9.79 2.14 6.05
N ASN A 93 10.27 1.72 4.89
CA ASN A 93 10.97 2.56 3.92
C ASN A 93 10.09 2.89 2.70
N ALA A 94 8.76 2.80 2.84
CA ALA A 94 7.84 2.93 1.72
C ALA A 94 7.84 4.34 1.12
N TRP A 95 7.69 4.42 -0.20
CA TRP A 95 7.65 5.68 -0.95
C TRP A 95 6.26 5.86 -1.58
N VAL A 96 5.68 7.05 -1.41
CA VAL A 96 4.44 7.47 -2.07
C VAL A 96 4.72 8.79 -2.78
N SER A 97 4.54 8.82 -4.11
CA SER A 97 4.95 9.96 -4.94
C SER A 97 4.02 10.24 -6.13
N GLY A 98 4.29 11.29 -6.91
CA GLY A 98 3.42 11.67 -8.03
C GLY A 98 2.07 12.18 -7.53
N ASN A 99 0.98 11.82 -8.21
CA ASN A 99 -0.40 12.10 -7.80
C ASN A 99 -1.04 10.94 -7.02
N ALA A 100 -0.21 10.04 -6.47
CA ALA A 100 -0.71 8.82 -5.84
C ALA A 100 -1.58 9.13 -4.62
N ARG A 101 -2.63 8.34 -4.43
CA ARG A 101 -3.57 8.49 -3.31
C ARG A 101 -3.62 7.23 -2.47
N VAL A 102 -3.37 7.37 -1.18
CA VAL A 102 -3.51 6.30 -0.19
C VAL A 102 -4.58 6.69 0.83
N SER A 103 -5.66 5.92 0.91
CA SER A 103 -6.82 6.28 1.76
C SER A 103 -7.57 5.10 2.35
N GLY A 104 -8.66 5.36 3.11
CA GLY A 104 -9.37 4.32 3.85
C GLY A 104 -8.51 3.79 4.99
N ASN A 105 -8.46 2.48 5.18
CA ASN A 105 -7.56 1.81 6.13
C ASN A 105 -6.32 1.23 5.44
N ALA A 106 -6.00 1.70 4.23
CA ALA A 106 -4.94 1.13 3.41
C ALA A 106 -3.57 1.22 4.09
N ARG A 107 -2.72 0.22 3.85
CA ARG A 107 -1.37 0.13 4.41
C ARG A 107 -0.34 0.02 3.32
N VAL A 108 0.67 0.90 3.36
CA VAL A 108 1.85 0.83 2.50
C VAL A 108 3.08 0.70 3.39
N SER A 109 3.84 -0.38 3.24
CA SER A 109 4.96 -0.69 4.16
C SER A 109 6.12 -1.44 3.50
N GLY A 110 7.19 -1.69 4.25
CA GLY A 110 8.41 -2.29 3.69
C GLY A 110 9.13 -1.31 2.76
N ASP A 111 9.61 -1.80 1.62
CA ASP A 111 10.25 -1.01 0.57
C ASP A 111 9.28 -0.76 -0.61
N ALA A 112 7.97 -0.76 -0.33
CA ALA A 112 6.94 -0.61 -1.36
C ALA A 112 6.95 0.79 -1.96
N TRP A 113 6.69 0.88 -3.26
CA TRP A 113 6.63 2.14 -3.98
C TRP A 113 5.27 2.32 -4.64
N VAL A 114 4.58 3.40 -4.28
CA VAL A 114 3.31 3.83 -4.89
C VAL A 114 3.54 5.15 -5.62
N SER A 115 3.28 5.24 -6.93
CA SER A 115 3.51 6.46 -7.71
C SER A 115 2.54 6.68 -8.87
N GLY A 116 2.76 7.71 -9.69
CA GLY A 116 1.84 8.06 -10.79
C GLY A 116 0.48 8.53 -10.28
N ASP A 117 -0.59 8.12 -10.94
CA ASP A 117 -1.99 8.37 -10.54
C ASP A 117 -2.60 7.20 -9.74
N ALA A 118 -1.74 6.32 -9.21
CA ALA A 118 -2.16 5.10 -8.54
C ALA A 118 -3.00 5.38 -7.29
N ARG A 119 -3.97 4.50 -7.04
CA ARG A 119 -4.89 4.60 -5.89
C ARG A 119 -4.84 3.34 -5.06
N VAL A 120 -4.51 3.48 -3.78
CA VAL A 120 -4.55 2.40 -2.79
C VAL A 120 -5.57 2.76 -1.72
N TYR A 121 -6.67 2.01 -1.60
CA TYR A 121 -7.77 2.38 -0.70
C TYR A 121 -8.55 1.18 -0.14
N GLY A 122 -9.47 1.44 0.79
CA GLY A 122 -10.16 0.37 1.52
C GLY A 122 -9.26 -0.26 2.58
N ASP A 123 -9.27 -1.58 2.71
CA ASP A 123 -8.40 -2.34 3.62
C ASP A 123 -7.16 -2.91 2.90
N ALA A 124 -6.80 -2.32 1.75
CA ALA A 124 -5.74 -2.82 0.90
C ALA A 124 -4.35 -2.71 1.55
N GLU A 125 -3.51 -3.71 1.32
CA GLU A 125 -2.14 -3.76 1.80
C GLU A 125 -1.15 -3.87 0.63
N VAL A 126 -0.20 -2.95 0.55
CA VAL A 126 0.94 -2.96 -0.38
C VAL A 126 2.23 -3.02 0.45
N TYR A 127 3.01 -4.08 0.31
CA TYR A 127 4.18 -4.29 1.17
C TYR A 127 5.33 -5.07 0.53
N GLY A 128 6.49 -5.11 1.20
CA GLY A 128 7.69 -5.71 0.64
C GLY A 128 8.29 -4.83 -0.46
N ASN A 129 8.69 -5.40 -1.60
CA ASN A 129 9.31 -4.67 -2.72
C ASN A 129 8.31 -4.37 -3.86
N ALA A 130 7.03 -4.29 -3.53
CA ALA A 130 5.95 -4.12 -4.50
C ALA A 130 5.97 -2.72 -5.12
N GLU A 131 5.77 -2.66 -6.43
CA GLU A 131 5.64 -1.42 -7.20
C GLU A 131 4.20 -1.29 -7.70
N VAL A 132 3.55 -0.18 -7.33
CA VAL A 132 2.21 0.20 -7.78
C VAL A 132 2.29 1.60 -8.40
N TYR A 133 2.10 1.74 -9.70
CA TYR A 133 2.26 3.03 -10.38
C TYR A 133 1.22 3.24 -11.48
N GLY A 134 1.39 4.27 -12.31
CA GLY A 134 0.49 4.52 -13.44
C GLY A 134 -0.95 4.78 -12.98
N ASN A 135 -1.91 4.13 -13.63
CA ASN A 135 -3.34 4.23 -13.33
C ASN A 135 -3.85 3.08 -12.43
N ALA A 136 -2.95 2.33 -11.77
CA ALA A 136 -3.30 1.15 -10.98
C ALA A 136 -4.25 1.47 -9.81
N TRP A 137 -5.27 0.62 -9.63
CA TRP A 137 -6.17 0.68 -8.48
C TRP A 137 -6.03 -0.58 -7.63
N VAL A 138 -5.60 -0.41 -6.38
CA VAL A 138 -5.48 -1.48 -5.39
C VAL A 138 -6.49 -1.19 -4.28
N SER A 139 -7.53 -2.01 -4.17
CA SER A 139 -8.68 -1.71 -3.33
C SER A 139 -9.28 -2.90 -2.58
N GLY A 140 -10.21 -2.61 -1.67
CA GLY A 140 -10.89 -3.64 -0.89
C GLY A 140 -9.91 -4.37 0.03
N ASN A 141 -9.89 -5.70 -0.03
CA ASN A 141 -9.00 -6.56 0.77
C ASN A 141 -7.77 -7.02 -0.04
N ALA A 142 -7.35 -6.26 -1.05
CA ALA A 142 -6.18 -6.59 -1.86
C ALA A 142 -4.91 -6.69 -1.02
N ARG A 143 -4.08 -7.72 -1.26
CA ARG A 143 -2.75 -7.89 -0.65
C ARG A 143 -1.70 -8.04 -1.75
N VAL A 144 -1.03 -6.94 -2.07
CA VAL A 144 -0.01 -6.85 -3.14
C VAL A 144 1.37 -6.80 -2.50
N SER A 145 2.24 -7.75 -2.84
CA SER A 145 3.54 -7.83 -2.17
C SER A 145 4.65 -8.51 -2.97
N GLY A 146 5.86 -8.46 -2.43
CA GLY A 146 7.02 -9.17 -2.98
C GLY A 146 7.46 -8.54 -4.31
N ASN A 147 7.48 -9.34 -5.38
CA ASN A 147 7.92 -8.90 -6.71
C ASN A 147 6.81 -8.23 -7.54
N ALA A 148 5.75 -7.71 -6.93
CA ALA A 148 4.60 -7.15 -7.65
C ALA A 148 5.01 -5.94 -8.53
N ARG A 149 4.38 -5.83 -9.70
CA ARG A 149 4.45 -4.66 -10.60
C ARG A 149 3.08 -4.41 -11.21
N VAL A 150 2.34 -3.50 -10.59
CA VAL A 150 0.95 -3.18 -10.93
C VAL A 150 0.88 -1.72 -11.39
N SER A 151 0.47 -1.50 -12.62
CA SER A 151 0.53 -0.19 -13.30
C SER A 151 -0.80 0.21 -13.91
N GLU A 152 -1.64 -0.78 -14.19
CA GLU A 152 -2.96 -0.61 -14.77
C GLU A 152 -4.02 -1.31 -13.93
N ILE A 153 -5.28 -0.91 -14.12
CA ILE A 153 -6.43 -1.53 -13.45
C ILE A 153 -6.59 -3.02 -13.81
N THR A 154 -6.04 -3.44 -14.96
CA THR A 154 -6.06 -4.83 -15.44
C THR A 154 -4.97 -5.69 -14.82
N HIS A 155 -4.01 -5.12 -14.08
CA HIS A 155 -2.88 -5.88 -13.51
C HIS A 155 -3.20 -6.57 -12.17
N LEU A 156 -4.45 -6.50 -11.69
CA LEU A 156 -4.85 -7.03 -10.39
C LEU A 156 -6.31 -7.52 -10.38
N VAL A 157 -6.53 -8.66 -9.73
CA VAL A 157 -7.86 -9.23 -9.47
C VAL A 157 -7.95 -9.68 -8.02
N VAL A 158 -9.01 -9.27 -7.31
CA VAL A 158 -9.31 -9.71 -5.93
C VAL A 158 -10.60 -10.51 -5.93
N ILE A 159 -10.55 -11.73 -5.42
CA ILE A 159 -11.72 -12.62 -5.34
C ILE A 159 -11.89 -13.09 -3.91
N GLY A 160 -13.08 -12.92 -3.36
CA GLY A 160 -13.42 -13.37 -2.03
C GLY A 160 -14.80 -12.90 -1.57
N PRO A 161 -15.29 -13.41 -0.45
CA PRO A 161 -14.66 -14.46 0.37
C PRO A 161 -14.73 -15.85 -0.28
N ILE A 162 -13.60 -16.55 -0.39
CA ILE A 162 -13.51 -17.92 -0.94
C ILE A 162 -12.63 -18.84 -0.09
N GLY A 163 -12.77 -20.15 -0.33
CA GLY A 163 -12.03 -21.19 0.40
C GLY A 163 -12.52 -21.44 1.82
N SER A 164 -11.84 -22.33 2.54
CA SER A 164 -12.28 -22.79 3.87
C SER A 164 -12.20 -21.72 4.97
N ARG A 165 -11.51 -20.61 4.71
CA ARG A 165 -11.39 -19.47 5.63
C ARG A 165 -12.30 -18.31 5.28
N ASN A 166 -13.09 -18.39 4.21
CA ASN A 166 -13.88 -17.27 3.69
C ASN A 166 -13.04 -15.99 3.56
N ASP A 167 -11.88 -16.12 2.93
CA ASP A 167 -10.87 -15.06 2.83
C ASP A 167 -10.75 -14.55 1.40
N PHE A 168 -10.09 -13.42 1.21
CA PHE A 168 -9.82 -12.84 -0.10
C PHE A 168 -8.50 -13.38 -0.67
N THR A 169 -8.50 -13.63 -1.98
CA THR A 169 -7.32 -13.99 -2.75
C THR A 169 -7.03 -12.89 -3.74
N THR A 170 -5.79 -12.40 -3.72
CA THR A 170 -5.31 -11.37 -4.65
C THR A 170 -4.41 -12.03 -5.67
N PHE A 171 -4.73 -11.86 -6.94
CA PHE A 171 -3.90 -12.21 -8.09
C PHE A 171 -3.38 -10.91 -8.69
N TYR A 172 -2.10 -10.85 -9.02
CA TYR A 172 -1.49 -9.64 -9.55
C TYR A 172 -0.32 -9.94 -10.48
N ARG A 173 -0.08 -9.04 -11.43
CA ARG A 173 1.12 -9.06 -12.28
C ARG A 173 2.36 -8.73 -11.46
N ASP A 174 3.43 -9.47 -11.72
CA ASP A 174 4.74 -9.23 -11.13
C ASP A 174 5.77 -8.70 -12.14
N LYS A 175 6.97 -8.36 -11.66
CA LYS A 175 8.05 -7.80 -12.50
C LYS A 175 8.51 -8.74 -13.62
N ASP A 176 8.24 -10.04 -13.50
CA ASP A 176 8.58 -11.04 -14.51
C ASP A 176 7.48 -11.17 -15.58
N LYS A 177 6.43 -10.33 -15.50
CA LYS A 177 5.21 -10.43 -16.32
C LYS A 177 4.50 -11.78 -16.16
N GLU A 178 4.53 -12.32 -14.95
CA GLU A 178 3.75 -13.49 -14.57
C GLU A 178 2.69 -13.11 -13.53
N ILE A 179 1.78 -14.05 -13.23
CA ILE A 179 0.78 -13.87 -12.18
C ILE A 179 1.29 -14.46 -10.87
N SER A 180 1.40 -13.58 -9.88
CA SER A 180 1.62 -13.92 -8.47
C SER A 180 0.30 -13.89 -7.69
N VAL A 181 0.25 -14.68 -6.62
CA VAL A 181 -0.96 -14.89 -5.80
C VAL A 181 -0.64 -14.68 -4.33
N SER A 182 -1.46 -13.89 -3.66
CA SER A 182 -1.53 -13.78 -2.21
C SER A 182 -2.85 -14.38 -1.71
N CYS A 183 -2.77 -15.46 -0.93
CA CYS A 183 -3.93 -16.18 -0.39
C CYS A 183 -3.63 -16.65 1.04
N GLY A 184 -4.01 -15.85 2.05
CA GLY A 184 -3.59 -15.96 3.44
C GLY A 184 -2.08 -16.16 3.62
N CYS A 185 -1.62 -17.38 3.95
CA CYS A 185 -0.20 -17.68 4.14
C CYS A 185 0.53 -18.08 2.84
N PHE A 186 -0.20 -18.26 1.73
CA PHE A 186 0.43 -18.51 0.44
C PHE A 186 0.81 -17.19 -0.21
N LEU A 187 2.07 -17.11 -0.65
CA LEU A 187 2.60 -16.07 -1.51
C LEU A 187 3.46 -16.75 -2.58
N GLY A 188 3.15 -16.56 -3.86
CA GLY A 188 3.95 -17.12 -4.96
C GLY A 188 3.22 -17.20 -6.29
N LYS A 189 3.85 -17.80 -7.29
CA LYS A 189 3.33 -17.89 -8.67
C LYS A 189 2.03 -18.72 -8.75
N ILE A 190 1.15 -18.34 -9.67
CA ILE A 190 -0.19 -18.94 -9.84
C ILE A 190 -0.17 -20.45 -10.09
N ASP A 191 0.81 -20.98 -10.81
CA ASP A 191 0.88 -22.42 -11.06
C ASP A 191 1.28 -23.20 -9.79
N LYS A 192 2.13 -22.62 -8.94
CA LYS A 192 2.44 -23.19 -7.62
C LYS A 192 1.22 -23.14 -6.69
N PHE A 193 0.42 -22.09 -6.80
CA PHE A 193 -0.85 -21.99 -6.10
C PHE A 193 -1.81 -23.12 -6.49
N ILE A 194 -2.05 -23.30 -7.81
CA ILE A 194 -2.92 -24.36 -8.34
C ILE A 194 -2.41 -25.76 -7.97
N GLN A 195 -1.09 -25.99 -8.01
CA GLN A 195 -0.48 -27.25 -7.55
C GLN A 195 -0.76 -27.51 -6.07
N LYS A 196 -0.65 -26.48 -5.21
CA LYS A 196 -0.92 -26.60 -3.77
C LYS A 196 -2.40 -26.85 -3.49
N VAL A 197 -3.30 -26.15 -4.20
CA VAL A 197 -4.74 -26.36 -4.12
C VAL A 197 -5.10 -27.80 -4.50
N SER A 198 -4.52 -28.33 -5.59
CA SER A 198 -4.79 -29.68 -6.08
C SER A 198 -4.25 -30.80 -5.16
N LYS A 199 -3.19 -30.53 -4.39
CA LYS A 199 -2.66 -31.46 -3.39
C LYS A 199 -3.51 -31.52 -2.10
N THR A 200 -4.37 -30.53 -1.88
CA THR A 200 -5.24 -30.48 -0.71
C THR A 200 -6.43 -31.43 -0.92
N ARG A 201 -6.21 -32.73 -0.72
CA ARG A 201 -7.25 -33.76 -0.83
C ARG A 201 -8.16 -33.73 0.40
N GLY A 202 -9.46 -33.56 0.19
CA GLY A 202 -10.49 -33.83 1.20
C GLY A 202 -11.18 -35.15 0.89
N LEU A 203 -11.08 -36.10 1.83
CA LEU A 203 -11.81 -37.38 1.97
C LEU A 203 -12.29 -38.10 0.70
N ALA A 204 -11.68 -39.28 0.48
CA ALA A 204 -12.12 -40.43 -0.32
C ALA A 204 -12.59 -40.26 -1.79
N ASN A 205 -13.35 -39.24 -2.20
CA ASN A 205 -14.08 -39.24 -3.47
C ASN A 205 -14.18 -37.87 -4.19
N GLY A 206 -13.08 -37.13 -4.37
CA GLY A 206 -13.03 -36.01 -5.34
C GLY A 206 -12.37 -34.71 -4.86
N GLU A 207 -12.37 -33.69 -5.72
CA GLU A 207 -11.91 -32.34 -5.36
C GLU A 207 -12.90 -31.64 -4.43
N THR A 208 -12.38 -30.94 -3.42
CA THR A 208 -13.25 -30.15 -2.53
C THR A 208 -13.87 -28.98 -3.30
N LYS A 209 -15.09 -28.55 -2.92
CA LYS A 209 -15.71 -27.33 -3.46
C LYS A 209 -14.78 -26.12 -3.39
N HIS A 210 -13.99 -26.00 -2.31
CA HIS A 210 -13.00 -24.95 -2.15
C HIS A 210 -11.89 -25.02 -3.20
N ALA A 211 -11.37 -26.20 -3.50
CA ALA A 211 -10.35 -26.38 -4.53
C ALA A 211 -10.88 -26.00 -5.92
N ILE A 212 -12.11 -26.39 -6.24
CA ILE A 212 -12.79 -26.00 -7.48
C ILE A 212 -12.89 -24.47 -7.58
N VAL A 213 -13.39 -23.81 -6.52
CA VAL A 213 -13.52 -22.33 -6.49
C VAL A 213 -12.17 -21.63 -6.66
N TYR A 214 -11.11 -22.11 -5.98
CA TYR A 214 -9.77 -21.53 -6.15
C TYR A 214 -9.21 -21.70 -7.57
N LYS A 215 -9.48 -22.82 -8.23
CA LYS A 215 -9.09 -23.03 -9.62
C LYS A 215 -9.85 -22.11 -10.57
N LEU A 216 -11.17 -21.98 -10.40
CA LEU A 216 -11.99 -21.04 -11.18
C LEU A 216 -11.51 -19.59 -10.99
N ALA A 217 -11.19 -19.20 -9.76
CA ALA A 217 -10.62 -17.89 -9.46
C ALA A 217 -9.27 -17.67 -10.16
N ALA A 218 -8.42 -18.70 -10.20
CA ALA A 218 -7.14 -18.66 -10.91
C ALA A 218 -7.32 -18.58 -12.44
N GLU A 219 -8.27 -19.31 -13.01
CA GLU A 219 -8.59 -19.24 -14.44
C GLU A 219 -9.15 -17.87 -14.84
N LEU A 220 -10.01 -17.28 -14.00
CA LEU A 220 -10.46 -15.90 -14.18
C LEU A 220 -9.28 -14.93 -14.16
N ALA A 221 -8.38 -15.05 -13.18
CA ALA A 221 -7.19 -14.21 -13.10
C ALA A 221 -6.28 -14.36 -14.32
N LYS A 222 -6.04 -15.60 -14.81
CA LYS A 222 -5.27 -15.86 -16.05
C LYS A 222 -5.90 -15.21 -17.28
N THR A 223 -7.22 -15.11 -17.30
CA THR A 223 -7.97 -14.54 -18.43
C THR A 223 -8.00 -13.01 -18.38
N GLN A 224 -8.12 -12.43 -17.18
CA GLN A 224 -8.34 -11.00 -16.99
C GLN A 224 -7.04 -10.21 -16.83
N ILE A 225 -6.02 -10.79 -16.19
CA ILE A 225 -4.79 -10.06 -15.92
C ILE A 225 -3.99 -9.91 -17.20
N ASP A 226 -3.82 -8.66 -17.63
CA ASP A 226 -2.97 -8.33 -18.76
C ASP A 226 -1.50 -8.55 -18.39
N LEU A 227 -0.77 -9.27 -19.25
CA LEU A 227 0.66 -9.54 -19.12
C LEU A 227 1.47 -8.94 -20.28
N SER A 228 0.81 -8.24 -21.20
CA SER A 228 1.43 -7.58 -22.34
C SER A 228 2.38 -6.45 -21.91
N THR A 229 3.16 -5.95 -22.85
CA THR A 229 4.03 -4.78 -22.65
C THR A 229 3.19 -3.52 -22.57
N GLU A 230 3.41 -2.72 -21.53
CA GLU A 230 2.89 -1.36 -21.44
C GLU A 230 3.33 -0.58 -22.70
N SER A 231 2.42 0.15 -23.35
CA SER A 231 2.82 1.14 -24.34
C SER A 231 3.61 2.23 -23.62
N GLU A 232 4.79 2.55 -24.15
CA GLU A 232 5.53 3.74 -23.74
C GLU A 232 4.79 4.95 -24.32
N ASP A 233 3.80 5.47 -23.58
CA ASP A 233 3.15 6.76 -23.86
C ASP A 233 3.53 7.81 -22.80
#